data_AF-A7RYH3-F1
#
_entry.id   AF-A7RYH3-F1
#
_cell.length_a   1.000
_cell.length_b   1.000
_cell.length_c   1.000
_cell.angle_alpha   90.00
_cell.angle_beta   90.00
_cell.angle_gamma   90.00
#
_symmetry.space_group_name_H-M   'P 1'
#
loop_
_entity.id
_entity.type
_entity.pdbx_description
1 polymer ?
#
loop_
_entity_poly.entity_id
_entity_poly.type
_entity_poly.pdbx_seq_one_letter_code
_entity_poly.pdbx_strand_id
1 'polypeptide(L)' 'KRLFVGDVRETVDGKWSPWGPWTKCSKSCGTGFKSRERTCTNPVPENGGKKCKGPAEQSTECNMGKC' A
#
# COMPACT_ATOMS: atom_id res chain seq x y z
N LYS A 1 37.27 -0.78 -25.96
CA LYS A 1 36.02 -1.10 -26.71
C LYS A 1 34.86 -0.85 -25.76
N ARG A 2 33.94 0.01 -26.18
CA ARG A 2 32.86 0.61 -25.36
C ARG A 2 32.04 -0.48 -24.65
N LEU A 3 31.64 -0.17 -23.42
CA LEU A 3 30.81 -0.99 -22.55
C LEU A 3 29.56 -1.49 -23.30
N PHE A 4 29.42 -2.80 -23.46
CA PHE A 4 28.16 -3.44 -23.85
C PHE A 4 27.55 -4.04 -22.58
N VAL A 5 26.97 -3.19 -21.73
CA VAL A 5 25.96 -3.65 -20.77
C VAL A 5 24.65 -3.72 -21.56
N GLY A 6 24.45 -4.83 -22.27
CA GLY A 6 23.22 -5.10 -23.00
C GLY A 6 22.09 -5.43 -22.02
N ASP A 7 21.16 -4.49 -21.88
CA ASP A 7 19.76 -4.63 -21.44
C ASP A 7 19.51 -5.59 -20.27
N VAL A 8 19.91 -5.21 -19.05
CA VAL A 8 19.19 -5.74 -17.88
C VAL A 8 17.80 -5.10 -17.93
N ARG A 9 16.79 -5.83 -18.38
CA ARG A 9 15.40 -5.46 -18.08
C ARG A 9 15.22 -5.69 -16.58
N GLU A 10 15.68 -4.72 -15.78
CA GLU A 10 15.43 -4.69 -14.34
C GLU A 10 13.92 -4.65 -14.17
N THR A 11 13.35 -5.80 -13.84
CA THR A 11 11.95 -5.91 -13.48
C THR A 11 11.78 -5.21 -12.15
N VAL A 12 11.16 -4.04 -12.17
CA VAL A 12 10.89 -3.32 -10.93
C VAL A 12 9.66 -3.95 -10.33
N ASP A 13 9.84 -4.74 -9.27
CA ASP A 13 8.71 -5.25 -8.51
C ASP A 13 7.99 -4.09 -7.83
N GLY A 14 6.67 -4.02 -8.00
CA GLY A 14 5.83 -3.02 -7.38
C GLY A 14 5.87 -3.18 -5.86
N LYS A 15 6.14 -2.08 -5.15
CA LYS A 15 6.05 -2.06 -3.68
C LYS A 15 4.99 -1.08 -3.21
N TRP A 16 4.40 -1.46 -2.09
CA TRP A 16 3.41 -0.64 -1.40
C TRP A 16 4.05 0.65 -0.92
N SER A 17 3.37 1.76 -1.21
CA SER A 17 3.61 3.02 -0.53
C SER A 17 3.31 2.87 0.97
N PRO A 18 3.88 3.76 1.81
CA PRO A 18 3.47 3.86 3.19
C PRO A 18 1.95 3.95 3.28
N TRP A 19 1.39 3.29 4.29
CA TRP A 19 -0.05 3.39 4.54
C TRP A 19 -0.46 4.84 4.73
N GLY A 20 -1.56 5.22 4.07
CA GLY A 20 -2.22 6.48 4.30
C GLY A 20 -2.74 6.60 5.74
N PRO A 21 -3.18 7.81 6.14
CA PRO A 21 -3.80 8.01 7.44
C PRO A 21 -5.04 7.12 7.58
N TRP A 22 -5.33 6.71 8.81
CA TRP A 22 -6.61 6.07 9.10
C TRP A 22 -7.75 7.07 8.92
N THR A 23 -8.84 6.61 8.32
CA THR A 23 -10.11 7.33 8.30
C THR A 23 -10.65 7.50 9.72
N LYS A 24 -11.61 8.43 9.88
CA LYS A 24 -12.31 8.59 11.15
C LYS A 24 -13.01 7.29 11.51
N CYS A 25 -13.08 7.00 12.81
CA CYS A 25 -13.84 5.87 13.29
C CYS A 25 -15.30 6.01 12.82
N SER A 26 -15.89 4.92 12.33
CA SER A 26 -17.27 4.90 11.84
C SER A 26 -18.28 5.30 12.90
N LYS A 27 -17.91 5.16 14.18
CA LYS A 27 -18.69 5.61 15.32
C LYS A 27 -17.93 6.69 16.08
N SER A 28 -18.69 7.56 16.73
CA SER A 28 -18.18 8.59 17.64
C SER A 28 -18.03 8.09 19.09
N CYS A 29 -18.66 6.96 19.43
CA CYS A 29 -18.65 6.30 20.73
C CYS A 29 -18.77 4.77 20.53
N GLY A 30 -18.38 3.98 21.52
CA GLY A 30 -18.41 2.52 21.45
C GLY A 30 -17.34 1.94 20.52
N THR A 31 -17.58 0.70 20.10
CA THR A 31 -16.73 -0.01 19.14
C THR A 31 -17.21 0.28 17.71
N GLY A 32 -16.32 0.86 16.90
CA GLY A 32 -16.51 1.15 15.49
C GLY A 32 -15.35 0.61 14.64
N PHE A 33 -15.28 1.04 13.39
CA PHE A 33 -14.24 0.62 12.44
C PHE A 33 -13.61 1.81 11.75
N LYS A 34 -12.32 1.72 11.47
CA LYS A 34 -11.57 2.69 10.65
C LYS A 34 -10.88 1.94 9.53
N SER A 35 -10.73 2.60 8.39
CA SER A 35 -10.08 2.09 7.19
C SER A 35 -8.86 2.93 6.85
N ARG A 36 -7.91 2.35 6.12
CA ARG A 36 -6.81 3.08 5.49
C ARG A 36 -6.46 2.45 4.16
N GLU A 37 -5.92 3.27 3.27
CA GLU A 37 -5.53 2.85 1.93
C GLU A 37 -4.02 3.02 1.73
N ARG A 38 -3.48 2.26 0.78
CA ARG A 38 -2.11 2.36 0.29
C ARG A 38 -2.08 2.11 -1.21
N THR A 39 -1.08 2.64 -1.89
CA THR A 39 -0.94 2.57 -3.34
C THR A 39 0.29 1.76 -3.74
N CYS A 40 0.22 1.05 -4.86
CA CYS A 40 1.35 0.25 -5.36
C CYS A 40 2.27 1.11 -6.24
N THR A 41 2.88 2.16 -5.65
CA THR A 41 3.61 3.18 -6.41
C THR A 41 5.01 3.47 -5.87
N ASN A 42 5.52 2.71 -4.90
CA ASN A 42 6.78 3.03 -4.24
C ASN A 42 7.78 1.86 -4.19
N PRO A 43 8.27 1.34 -5.33
CA PRO A 43 8.11 1.86 -6.71
C PRO A 43 6.91 1.25 -7.46
N VAL A 44 6.57 1.85 -8.60
CA VAL A 44 5.57 1.33 -9.55
C VAL A 44 6.17 0.08 -10.24
N PRO A 45 5.37 -0.98 -10.49
CA PRO A 45 5.87 -2.13 -11.22
C PRO A 45 6.19 -1.79 -12.68
N GLU A 46 7.43 -2.06 -13.11
CA GLU A 46 7.91 -1.77 -14.47
C GLU A 46 8.59 -2.99 -15.10
N ASN A 47 8.72 -2.99 -16.44
CA ASN A 47 9.38 -4.04 -17.23
C ASN A 47 8.85 -5.46 -16.99
N GLY A 48 7.58 -5.61 -16.59
CA GLY A 48 6.98 -6.91 -16.25
C GLY A 48 7.20 -7.35 -14.80
N GLY A 49 7.64 -6.44 -13.91
CA GLY A 49 7.73 -6.67 -12.48
C GLY A 49 6.38 -6.98 -11.83
N LYS A 50 6.43 -7.64 -10.68
CA LYS A 50 5.23 -8.16 -10.01
C LYS A 50 4.41 -7.02 -9.42
N LYS A 51 3.08 -7.14 -9.51
CA LYS A 51 2.17 -6.26 -8.77
C LYS A 51 2.34 -6.46 -7.27
N CYS A 52 2.06 -5.43 -6.48
CA CYS A 52 2.10 -5.52 -5.03
C CYS A 52 1.16 -6.60 -4.52
N LYS A 53 1.69 -7.51 -3.68
CA LYS A 53 0.91 -8.58 -3.08
C LYS A 53 0.15 -8.09 -1.85
N GLY A 54 -1.11 -8.49 -1.73
CA GLY A 54 -2.00 -8.16 -0.61
C GLY A 54 -3.02 -7.06 -0.94
N PRO A 55 -3.81 -6.63 0.05
CA PRO A 55 -4.86 -5.64 -0.18
C PRO A 55 -4.32 -4.21 -0.20
N ALA A 56 -4.94 -3.37 -1.02
CA ALA A 56 -4.70 -1.92 -1.07
C ALA A 56 -5.42 -1.17 0.06
N GLU A 57 -6.46 -1.79 0.63
CA GLU A 57 -7.22 -1.25 1.75
C GLU A 57 -7.05 -2.15 2.99
N GLN A 58 -7.01 -1.54 4.16
CA GLN A 58 -7.06 -2.25 5.43
C GLN A 58 -8.12 -1.63 6.32
N SER A 59 -8.99 -2.46 6.90
CA SER A 59 -9.92 -2.08 7.94
C SER A 59 -9.46 -2.64 9.30
N THR A 60 -9.68 -1.88 10.35
CA THR A 60 -9.41 -2.29 11.73
C THR A 60 -10.49 -1.74 12.66
N GLU A 61 -10.71 -2.42 13.77
CA GLU A 61 -11.57 -1.92 14.83
C GLU A 61 -10.96 -0.69 15.51
N CYS A 62 -11.81 0.27 15.88
CA CYS A 62 -11.49 1.41 16.72
C CYS A 62 -12.46 1.47 17.90
N ASN A 63 -11.91 1.60 19.10
CA ASN A 63 -12.69 1.73 20.32
C ASN A 63 -12.70 3.20 20.75
N MET A 64 -13.85 3.86 20.58
CA MET A 64 -14.08 5.29 20.89
C MET A 64 -14.56 5.52 22.32
N GLY A 65 -14.38 4.54 23.22
CA GLY A 65 -14.86 4.59 24.59
C GLY A 65 -16.32 4.15 24.72
N LYS A 66 -16.94 4.36 25.88
CA LYS A 66 -18.36 4.04 26.06
C LYS A 66 -19.25 5.08 25.39
N CYS A 67 -20.31 4.59 24.75
CA CYS A 67 -21.57 5.31 24.70
C CYS A 67 -22.33 4.91 25.99
#